data_AF-E7G4Q9-F1
#
_entry.id   AF-E7G4Q9-F1
#
_cell.length_a   1.000
_cell.length_b   1.000
_cell.length_c   1.000
_cell.angle_alpha   90.00
_cell.angle_beta   90.00
_cell.angle_gamma   90.00
#
_symmetry.space_group_name_H-M   'P 1'
#
loop_
_entity.id
_entity.type
_entity.pdbx_description
1 polymer ?
#
loop_
_entity_poly.entity_id
_entity_poly.type
_entity_poly.pdbx_seq_one_letter_code
_entity_poly.pdbx_strand_id
1 'polypeptide(L)'
;MKYKGKYMSLGELGCYASHFCLWYRCLEYNEPIVILEDDIELEPCFWQSLDFLEEHIHTLGYVRLMHLFELVKKPTRFTGVLQIVGAVVGNGTQGYCLTPQVAMAFIKASAKWVIPVDNLMDCTYLHGISNLVLEPFAIAEKPNNSNIERFEQKFSIGMHLVRRINHLYVKYT
;
A
#
# COMPACT_ATOMS: atom_id res chain seq x y z
N MET A 1 -17.36 -11.77 -5.32
CA MET A 1 -17.25 -10.84 -6.47
C MET A 1 -15.79 -10.74 -6.87
N LYS A 2 -15.45 -10.62 -8.17
CA LYS A 2 -14.07 -10.55 -8.68
C LYS A 2 -13.63 -9.10 -8.87
N TYR A 3 -12.45 -8.68 -8.42
CA TYR A 3 -11.95 -7.35 -8.74
C TYR A 3 -11.62 -7.22 -10.21
N LYS A 4 -12.21 -6.20 -10.85
CA LYS A 4 -12.14 -5.98 -12.31
C LYS A 4 -12.54 -7.20 -13.16
N GLY A 5 -13.31 -8.16 -12.60
CA GLY A 5 -13.68 -9.40 -13.29
C GLY A 5 -12.63 -10.51 -13.30
N LYS A 6 -11.48 -10.33 -12.65
CA LYS A 6 -10.40 -11.34 -12.55
C LYS A 6 -10.20 -11.85 -11.13
N TYR A 7 -9.72 -13.10 -11.02
CA TYR A 7 -9.14 -13.61 -9.79
C TYR A 7 -7.73 -13.04 -9.64
N MET A 8 -7.29 -12.83 -8.40
CA MET A 8 -5.87 -12.60 -8.13
C MET A 8 -5.07 -13.84 -8.57
N SER A 9 -3.92 -13.60 -9.17
CA SER A 9 -2.91 -14.63 -9.43
C SER A 9 -2.40 -15.22 -8.12
N LEU A 10 -1.75 -16.39 -8.19
CA LEU A 10 -1.09 -16.99 -7.03
C LEU A 10 0.02 -16.07 -6.48
N GLY A 11 0.71 -15.32 -7.36
CA GLY A 11 1.70 -14.34 -6.97
C GLY A 11 1.09 -13.19 -6.17
N GLU A 12 -0.01 -12.59 -6.66
CA GLU A 12 -0.73 -11.54 -5.93
C GLU A 12 -1.28 -12.04 -4.58
N LEU A 13 -1.79 -13.27 -4.52
CA LEU A 13 -2.24 -13.89 -3.27
C LEU A 13 -1.08 -14.15 -2.28
N GLY A 14 0.07 -14.60 -2.78
CA GLY A 14 1.27 -14.82 -1.97
C GLY A 14 1.83 -13.51 -1.40
N CYS A 15 1.94 -12.48 -2.24
CA CYS A 15 2.30 -11.12 -1.82
C CYS A 15 1.31 -10.60 -0.76
N TYR A 16 0.01 -10.71 -1.01
CA TYR A 16 -1.02 -10.33 -0.04
C TYR A 16 -0.83 -11.05 1.30
N ALA A 17 -0.67 -12.38 1.27
CA ALA A 17 -0.51 -13.19 2.47
C ALA A 17 0.71 -12.76 3.29
N SER A 18 1.83 -12.47 2.62
CA SER A 18 3.06 -11.99 3.27
C SER A 18 2.82 -10.70 4.06
N HIS A 19 2.27 -9.67 3.41
CA HIS A 19 1.98 -8.39 4.06
C HIS A 19 0.93 -8.53 5.16
N PHE A 20 -0.12 -9.32 4.93
CA PHE A 20 -1.15 -9.58 5.93
C PHE A 20 -0.56 -10.22 7.20
N CYS A 21 0.31 -11.22 7.05
CA CYS A 21 1.02 -11.82 8.18
C CYS A 21 1.90 -10.79 8.92
N LEU A 22 2.61 -9.92 8.19
CA LEU A 22 3.43 -8.87 8.80
C LEU A 22 2.59 -7.83 9.56
N TRP A 23 1.38 -7.52 9.10
CA TRP A 23 0.45 -6.69 9.87
C TRP A 23 0.03 -7.36 11.18
N TYR A 24 -0.20 -8.68 11.19
CA TYR A 24 -0.43 -9.41 12.44
C TYR A 24 0.80 -9.36 13.35
N ARG A 25 2.02 -9.50 12.81
CA ARG A 25 3.25 -9.35 13.61
C ARG A 25 3.38 -7.95 14.24
N CYS A 26 3.02 -6.90 13.51
CA CYS A 26 2.95 -5.54 14.05
C CYS A 26 1.99 -5.46 15.26
N LEU A 27 0.84 -6.15 15.21
CA LEU A 27 -0.07 -6.23 16.35
C LEU A 27 0.49 -7.08 17.50
N GLU A 28 1.14 -8.19 17.20
CA GLU A 28 1.73 -9.10 18.19
C GLU A 28 2.85 -8.41 18.99
N TYR A 29 3.73 -7.67 18.30
CA TYR A 29 4.78 -6.89 18.95
C TYR A 29 4.25 -5.59 19.58
N ASN A 30 3.08 -5.12 19.12
CA ASN A 30 2.48 -3.86 19.54
C ASN A 30 3.42 -2.65 19.40
N GLU A 31 4.21 -2.67 18.32
CA GLU A 31 5.16 -1.61 17.96
C GLU A 31 5.08 -1.31 16.45
N PRO A 32 5.43 -0.09 16.01
CA PRO A 32 5.55 0.20 14.60
C PRO A 32 6.64 -0.66 13.95
N ILE A 33 6.39 -1.13 12.72
CA ILE A 33 7.38 -1.90 11.96
C ILE A 33 7.60 -1.30 10.58
N VAL A 34 8.80 -1.50 10.06
CA VAL A 34 9.14 -1.24 8.66
C VAL A 34 9.04 -2.57 7.90
N ILE A 35 8.27 -2.58 6.84
CA ILE A 35 8.13 -3.71 5.92
C ILE A 35 8.87 -3.34 4.63
N LEU A 36 9.73 -4.24 4.15
CA LEU A 36 10.49 -4.09 2.91
C LEU A 36 10.35 -5.37 2.07
N GLU A 37 10.22 -5.21 0.76
CA GLU A 37 10.36 -6.30 -0.22
C GLU A 37 11.85 -6.59 -0.47
N ASP A 38 12.17 -7.78 -1.01
CA ASP A 38 13.56 -8.24 -1.22
C ASP A 38 14.22 -7.62 -2.47
N ASP A 39 13.43 -7.07 -3.37
CA ASP A 39 13.83 -6.50 -4.66
C ASP A 39 14.03 -4.98 -4.63
N ILE A 40 14.36 -4.42 -3.47
CA ILE A 40 14.62 -2.98 -3.28
C ILE A 40 16.11 -2.65 -3.12
N GLU A 41 16.47 -1.40 -3.42
CA GLU A 41 17.73 -0.76 -3.06
C GLU A 41 17.49 0.31 -2.00
N LEU A 42 18.44 0.49 -1.07
CA LEU A 42 18.39 1.52 -0.05
C LEU A 42 19.01 2.80 -0.60
N GLU A 43 18.29 3.91 -0.50
CA GLU A 43 18.82 5.23 -0.87
C GLU A 43 19.76 5.75 0.23
N PRO A 44 20.68 6.69 -0.08
CA PRO A 44 21.59 7.25 0.92
C PRO A 44 20.88 7.87 2.14
N CYS A 45 19.64 8.33 1.95
CA CYS A 45 18.83 8.92 3.02
C CYS A 45 18.00 7.90 3.84
N PHE A 46 18.17 6.60 3.60
CA PHE A 46 17.34 5.55 4.23
C PHE A 46 17.39 5.59 5.76
N TRP A 47 18.59 5.61 6.34
CA TRP A 47 18.75 5.61 7.80
C TRP A 47 18.19 6.87 8.45
N GLN A 48 18.47 8.04 7.85
CA GLN A 48 17.93 9.33 8.31
C GLN A 48 16.40 9.36 8.22
N SER A 49 15.84 8.72 7.20
CA SER A 49 14.39 8.55 7.04
C SER A 49 13.81 7.65 8.12
N LEU A 50 14.52 6.60 8.54
CA LEU A 50 14.09 5.74 9.64
C LEU A 50 14.14 6.47 10.99
N ASP A 51 15.19 7.24 11.26
CA ASP A 51 15.28 8.05 12.49
C ASP A 51 14.09 9.03 12.58
N PHE A 52 13.76 9.70 11.47
CA PHE A 52 12.59 10.56 11.37
C PHE A 52 11.27 9.80 11.61
N LEU A 53 11.12 8.61 11.02
CA LEU A 53 9.91 7.82 11.19
C LEU A 53 9.78 7.30 12.62
N GLU A 54 10.86 6.90 13.29
CA GLU A 54 10.84 6.50 14.69
C GLU A 54 10.23 7.59 15.58
N GLU A 55 10.61 8.86 15.35
CA GLU A 55 10.08 10.00 16.11
C GLU A 55 8.61 10.32 15.80
N HIS A 56 8.16 10.11 14.55
CA HIS A 56 6.89 10.68 14.07
C HIS A 56 5.83 9.68 13.63
N ILE A 57 6.15 8.38 13.52
CA ILE A 57 5.24 7.38 12.95
C ILE A 57 3.95 7.23 13.75
N HIS A 58 3.97 7.41 15.08
CA HIS A 58 2.75 7.37 15.88
C HIS A 58 1.76 8.48 15.52
N THR A 59 2.26 9.61 15.01
CA THR A 59 1.42 10.71 14.55
C THR A 59 1.01 10.56 13.08
N LEU A 60 1.91 10.01 12.26
CA LEU A 60 1.68 9.79 10.82
C LEU A 60 0.81 8.56 10.54
N GLY A 61 0.91 7.54 11.40
CA GLY A 61 0.22 6.25 11.32
C GLY A 61 0.85 5.28 10.31
N TYR A 62 1.10 5.76 9.09
CA TYR A 62 1.57 4.97 7.96
C TYR A 62 2.27 5.85 6.92
N VAL A 63 3.44 5.44 6.45
CA VAL A 63 4.22 6.17 5.43
C VAL A 63 4.92 5.19 4.49
N ARG A 64 4.77 5.40 3.19
CA ARG A 64 5.52 4.69 2.14
C ARG A 64 6.93 5.25 2.00
N LEU A 65 7.88 4.37 1.74
CA LEU A 65 9.27 4.73 1.49
C LEU A 65 9.54 5.08 0.02
N MET A 66 8.65 4.64 -0.88
CA MET A 66 8.63 4.98 -2.31
C MET A 66 7.24 4.77 -2.91
N HIS A 67 7.07 5.14 -4.18
CA HIS A 67 5.94 4.71 -5.02
C HIS A 67 6.41 4.45 -6.46
N LEU A 68 5.70 3.59 -7.20
CA LEU A 68 6.11 3.18 -8.56
C LEU A 68 5.75 4.14 -9.69
N PHE A 69 4.75 4.99 -9.49
CA PHE A 69 4.15 5.80 -10.55
C PHE A 69 4.19 7.28 -10.19
N GLU A 70 4.14 8.17 -11.16
CA GLU A 70 3.95 9.59 -10.88
C GLU A 70 2.55 9.83 -10.31
N LEU A 71 2.48 10.38 -9.09
CA LEU A 71 1.24 10.58 -8.34
C LEU A 71 1.03 12.05 -8.00
N VAL A 72 -0.23 12.47 -7.99
CA VAL A 72 -0.59 13.80 -7.47
C VAL A 72 -0.45 13.76 -5.95
N LYS A 73 0.35 14.69 -5.42
CA LYS A 73 0.70 14.76 -4.01
C LYS A 73 0.44 16.17 -3.49
N LYS A 74 0.11 16.29 -2.21
CA LYS A 74 0.05 17.57 -1.50
C LYS A 74 0.94 17.53 -0.25
N PRO A 75 1.55 18.65 0.14
CA PRO A 75 2.37 18.71 1.34
C PRO A 75 1.53 18.42 2.60
N THR A 76 2.18 17.81 3.58
CA THR A 76 1.67 17.71 4.95
C THR A 76 2.34 18.75 5.84
N ARG A 77 2.03 18.76 7.14
CA ARG A 77 2.73 19.59 8.13
C ARG A 77 4.17 19.11 8.41
N PHE A 78 4.50 17.90 7.99
CA PHE A 78 5.81 17.30 8.18
C PHE A 78 6.64 17.51 6.91
N THR A 79 7.80 18.15 7.07
CA THR A 79 8.76 18.32 5.97
C THR A 79 9.17 16.94 5.44
N GLY A 80 9.19 16.80 4.11
CA GLY A 80 9.53 15.54 3.46
C GLY A 80 8.46 14.46 3.53
N VAL A 81 7.26 14.75 4.06
CA VAL A 81 6.11 13.84 4.00
C VAL A 81 5.01 14.46 3.14
N LEU A 82 4.63 13.75 2.09
CA LEU A 82 3.54 14.14 1.20
C LEU A 82 2.35 13.18 1.32
N GLN A 83 1.15 13.71 1.12
CA GLN A 83 -0.06 12.90 1.01
C GLN A 83 -0.37 12.67 -0.46
N ILE A 84 -0.46 11.41 -0.87
CA ILE A 84 -0.96 11.00 -2.19
C ILE A 84 -2.47 11.29 -2.22
N VAL A 85 -2.91 12.02 -3.25
CA VAL A 85 -4.31 12.41 -3.44
C VAL A 85 -4.85 11.89 -4.76
N GLY A 86 -6.15 11.61 -4.79
CA GLY A 86 -6.84 11.05 -5.95
C GLY A 86 -7.16 9.56 -5.80
N ALA A 87 -7.83 8.99 -6.80
CA ALA A 87 -8.24 7.59 -6.82
C ALA A 87 -7.28 6.73 -7.66
N VAL A 88 -5.97 6.90 -7.42
CA VAL A 88 -4.93 6.07 -8.06
C VAL A 88 -4.67 4.86 -7.18
N VAL A 89 -4.58 3.69 -7.81
CA VAL A 89 -4.40 2.40 -7.14
C VAL A 89 -3.26 1.65 -7.81
N GLY A 90 -2.56 0.83 -7.02
CA GLY A 90 -1.42 0.07 -7.46
C GLY A 90 -0.10 0.79 -7.23
N ASN A 91 0.02 1.56 -6.14
CA ASN A 91 1.21 2.38 -5.89
C ASN A 91 2.45 1.57 -5.46
N GLY A 92 2.32 0.24 -5.38
CA GLY A 92 3.36 -0.70 -4.97
C GLY A 92 3.33 -1.00 -3.47
N THR A 93 4.15 -1.95 -3.02
CA THR A 93 4.32 -2.35 -1.61
C THR A 93 5.79 -2.54 -1.21
N GLN A 94 6.71 -2.06 -2.03
CA GLN A 94 8.17 -2.21 -1.91
C GLN A 94 8.71 -1.87 -0.53
N GLY A 95 8.17 -0.81 0.09
CA GLY A 95 8.48 -0.53 1.48
C GLY A 95 7.63 0.54 2.12
N TYR A 96 7.31 0.33 3.39
CA TYR A 96 6.51 1.24 4.20
C TYR A 96 6.71 1.00 5.69
N CYS A 97 6.50 2.04 6.48
CA CYS A 97 6.42 1.96 7.93
C CYS A 97 4.95 2.12 8.36
N LEU A 98 4.50 1.33 9.34
CA LEU A 98 3.15 1.42 9.88
C LEU A 98 3.08 1.14 11.37
N THR A 99 2.09 1.76 12.01
CA THR A 99 1.73 1.53 13.42
C THR A 99 0.77 0.33 13.59
N PRO A 100 0.66 -0.24 14.81
CA PRO A 100 -0.34 -1.26 15.12
C PRO A 100 -1.78 -0.81 14.83
N GLN A 101 -2.09 0.46 15.04
CA GLN A 101 -3.41 1.03 14.77
C GLN A 101 -3.76 0.96 13.27
N VAL A 102 -2.79 1.26 12.40
CA VAL A 102 -2.98 1.14 10.95
C VAL A 102 -3.01 -0.33 10.51
N ALA A 103 -2.13 -1.18 11.05
CA ALA A 103 -2.14 -2.61 10.78
C ALA A 103 -3.51 -3.24 11.07
N MET A 104 -4.11 -2.89 12.21
CA MET A 104 -5.47 -3.31 12.57
C MET A 104 -6.52 -2.85 11.53
N ALA A 105 -6.42 -1.60 11.05
CA ALA A 105 -7.34 -1.08 10.05
C ALA A 105 -7.21 -1.81 8.70
N PHE A 106 -5.98 -2.11 8.26
CA PHE A 106 -5.72 -2.89 7.04
C PHE A 106 -6.20 -4.34 7.17
N ILE A 107 -5.98 -4.99 8.32
CA ILE A 107 -6.50 -6.34 8.59
C ILE A 107 -8.03 -6.36 8.52
N LYS A 108 -8.71 -5.39 9.14
CA LYS A 108 -10.19 -5.29 9.10
C LYS A 108 -10.70 -5.07 7.67
N ALA A 109 -10.06 -4.20 6.90
CA ALA A 109 -10.39 -4.00 5.48
C ALA A 109 -10.10 -5.24 4.62
N SER A 110 -9.20 -6.11 5.10
CA SER A 110 -8.81 -7.38 4.46
C SER A 110 -9.70 -8.56 4.85
N ALA A 111 -10.92 -8.32 5.34
CA ALA A 111 -11.90 -9.38 5.57
C ALA A 111 -12.18 -10.23 4.31
N LYS A 112 -11.95 -9.65 3.12
CA LYS A 112 -12.08 -10.32 1.83
C LYS A 112 -10.88 -10.03 0.94
N TRP A 113 -10.16 -11.08 0.56
CA TRP A 113 -9.01 -10.99 -0.34
C TRP A 113 -9.51 -11.06 -1.78
N VAL A 114 -10.12 -9.96 -2.21
CA VAL A 114 -10.70 -9.86 -3.56
C VAL A 114 -10.02 -8.81 -4.42
N ILE A 115 -9.16 -7.96 -3.84
CA ILE A 115 -8.33 -6.96 -4.51
C ILE A 115 -6.85 -7.20 -4.13
N PRO A 116 -5.88 -6.88 -5.00
CA PRO A 116 -4.45 -6.89 -4.63
C PRO A 116 -4.16 -6.01 -3.41
N VAL A 117 -3.11 -6.37 -2.65
CA VAL A 117 -2.80 -5.74 -1.36
C VAL A 117 -2.45 -4.26 -1.48
N ASP A 118 -1.70 -3.89 -2.52
CA ASP A 118 -1.38 -2.51 -2.86
C ASP A 118 -2.64 -1.68 -3.10
N ASN A 119 -3.60 -2.21 -3.87
CA ASN A 119 -4.89 -1.58 -4.12
C ASN A 119 -5.70 -1.41 -2.83
N LEU A 120 -5.64 -2.37 -1.90
CA LEU A 120 -6.31 -2.25 -0.61
C LEU A 120 -5.73 -1.09 0.20
N MET A 121 -4.40 -0.99 0.28
CA MET A 121 -3.68 0.07 0.98
C MET A 121 -3.91 1.46 0.35
N ASP A 122 -4.11 1.51 -0.96
CA ASP A 122 -4.41 2.76 -1.68
C ASP A 122 -5.86 3.22 -1.55
N CYS A 123 -6.78 2.29 -1.33
CA CYS A 123 -8.22 2.56 -1.23
C CYS A 123 -8.60 3.11 0.15
N THR A 124 -8.20 4.36 0.42
CA THR A 124 -8.46 5.06 1.70
C THR A 124 -9.91 5.01 2.18
N TYR A 125 -10.90 4.91 1.28
CA TYR A 125 -12.32 4.78 1.63
C TYR A 125 -12.69 3.44 2.30
N LEU A 126 -11.84 2.41 2.23
CA LEU A 126 -12.03 1.11 2.86
C LEU A 126 -11.65 1.11 4.33
N HIS A 127 -10.57 1.81 4.69
CA HIS A 127 -9.95 1.74 6.02
C HIS A 127 -9.78 3.09 6.72
N GLY A 128 -9.97 4.21 6.01
CA GLY A 128 -9.89 5.57 6.56
C GLY A 128 -8.47 6.12 6.78
N ILE A 129 -7.44 5.41 6.32
CA ILE A 129 -6.02 5.80 6.50
C ILE A 129 -5.55 6.60 5.29
N SER A 130 -4.91 7.74 5.53
CA SER A 130 -4.32 8.55 4.46
C SER A 130 -3.07 7.88 3.89
N ASN A 131 -2.90 7.97 2.57
CA ASN A 131 -1.73 7.42 1.89
C ASN A 131 -0.61 8.46 1.89
N LEU A 132 0.43 8.24 2.72
CA LEU A 132 1.56 9.15 2.88
C LEU A 132 2.82 8.53 2.27
N VAL A 133 3.74 9.37 1.81
CA VAL A 133 5.02 8.96 1.23
C VAL A 133 6.12 9.93 1.63
N LEU A 134 7.34 9.42 1.81
CA LEU A 134 8.54 10.23 2.01
C LEU A 134 9.03 10.83 0.68
N GLU A 135 9.49 12.08 0.71
CA GLU A 135 10.28 12.68 -0.35
C GLU A 135 11.44 13.50 0.23
N PRO A 136 12.72 13.18 -0.10
CA PRO A 136 13.18 12.16 -1.07
C PRO A 136 12.80 10.71 -0.67
N PHE A 137 12.71 9.81 -1.66
CA PHE A 137 12.45 8.39 -1.39
C PHE A 137 13.60 7.76 -0.61
N ALA A 138 13.24 6.90 0.33
CA ALA A 138 14.22 6.18 1.16
C ALA A 138 14.69 4.87 0.52
N ILE A 139 13.95 4.38 -0.47
CA ILE A 139 14.27 3.16 -1.22
C ILE A 139 13.94 3.34 -2.71
N ALA A 140 14.51 2.49 -3.55
CA ALA A 140 14.21 2.39 -4.98
C ALA A 140 13.94 0.94 -5.39
N GLU A 141 13.23 0.74 -6.51
CA GLU A 141 13.05 -0.58 -7.12
C GLU A 141 14.35 -1.01 -7.81
N LYS A 142 14.82 -2.24 -7.56
CA LYS A 142 15.98 -2.77 -8.30
C LYS A 142 15.65 -2.80 -9.80
N PRO A 143 16.55 -2.30 -10.68
CA PRO A 143 16.35 -2.42 -12.11
C PRO A 143 16.37 -3.90 -12.53
N ASN A 144 15.19 -4.40 -12.91
CA ASN A 144 14.89 -5.75 -13.41
C ASN A 144 14.85 -6.88 -12.37
N ASN A 145 13.63 -7.26 -11.93
CA ASN A 145 13.18 -8.66 -11.75
C ASN A 145 11.70 -8.75 -11.28
N SER A 146 10.78 -7.88 -11.73
CA SER A 146 9.38 -8.03 -11.32
C SER A 146 8.77 -9.29 -11.95
N ASN A 147 8.49 -10.32 -11.13
CA ASN A 147 7.84 -11.57 -11.56
C ASN A 147 6.33 -11.42 -11.84
N ILE A 148 5.80 -10.20 -11.81
CA ILE A 148 4.38 -9.90 -12.01
C ILE A 148 4.22 -9.17 -13.34
N GLU A 149 3.63 -9.85 -14.33
CA GLU A 149 3.30 -9.23 -15.63
C GLU A 149 2.23 -8.14 -15.45
N ARG A 150 2.61 -6.88 -15.67
CA ARG A 150 1.69 -5.73 -15.67
C ARG A 150 0.94 -5.67 -17.01
N PHE A 151 -0.19 -6.37 -17.15
CA PHE A 151 -1.05 -6.24 -18.34
C PHE A 151 -2.01 -5.06 -18.25
N GLU A 152 -1.89 -4.09 -19.17
CA GLU A 152 -3.00 -3.19 -19.49
C GLU A 152 -4.04 -3.91 -20.35
N GLN A 153 -5.22 -4.15 -19.80
CA GLN A 153 -6.33 -4.77 -20.55
C GLN A 153 -7.47 -3.77 -20.77
N LYS A 154 -7.94 -3.64 -22.02
CA LYS A 154 -9.15 -2.87 -22.35
C LYS A 154 -10.37 -3.63 -21.82
N PHE A 155 -11.20 -2.96 -21.02
CA PHE A 155 -12.39 -3.55 -20.39
C PHE A 155 -13.68 -3.19 -21.13
N SER A 156 -14.68 -4.08 -21.10
CA SER A 156 -16.01 -3.81 -21.64
C SER A 156 -16.83 -2.89 -20.74
N ILE A 157 -17.84 -2.20 -21.29
CA ILE A 157 -18.74 -1.27 -20.58
C ILE A 157 -19.37 -1.89 -19.32
N GLY A 158 -19.80 -3.15 -19.39
CA GLY A 158 -20.35 -3.87 -18.22
C GLY A 158 -19.33 -4.03 -17.08
N MET A 159 -18.05 -4.19 -17.41
CA MET A 159 -16.98 -4.28 -16.42
C MET A 159 -16.70 -2.93 -15.74
N HIS A 160 -16.93 -1.81 -16.42
CA HIS A 160 -16.84 -0.47 -15.81
C HIS A 160 -17.91 -0.28 -14.73
N LEU A 161 -19.14 -0.74 -14.97
CA LEU A 161 -20.22 -0.74 -13.98
C LEU A 161 -19.89 -1.63 -12.77
N VAL A 162 -19.39 -2.85 -13.01
CA VAL A 162 -18.97 -3.76 -11.92
C VAL A 162 -17.85 -3.13 -11.10
N ARG A 163 -16.83 -2.51 -11.72
CA ARG A 163 -15.75 -1.81 -11.00
C ARG A 163 -16.28 -0.65 -10.16
N ARG A 164 -17.29 0.07 -10.67
CA ARG A 164 -17.93 1.16 -9.95
C ARG A 164 -18.78 0.69 -8.78
N ILE A 165 -19.26 -0.56 -8.76
CA ILE A 165 -20.03 -1.12 -7.63
C ILE A 165 -19.13 -1.95 -6.69
N ASN A 166 -17.98 -2.46 -7.16
CA ASN A 166 -17.11 -3.35 -6.40
C ASN A 166 -16.61 -2.72 -5.09
N HIS A 167 -16.40 -1.40 -5.07
CA HIS A 167 -16.06 -0.68 -3.85
C HIS A 167 -17.15 -0.80 -2.76
N LEU A 168 -18.44 -0.90 -3.16
CA LEU A 168 -19.56 -1.14 -2.25
C LEU A 168 -19.53 -2.58 -1.73
N TYR A 169 -19.23 -3.55 -2.59
CA TYR A 169 -19.15 -4.96 -2.18
C TYR A 169 -18.04 -5.20 -1.15
N VAL A 170 -16.85 -4.62 -1.37
CA VAL A 170 -15.72 -4.75 -0.44
C VAL A 170 -16.03 -4.05 0.90
N LYS A 171 -16.80 -2.96 0.88
CA LYS A 171 -17.07 -2.14 2.07
C LYS A 171 -18.29 -2.59 2.90
N TYR A 172 -19.35 -3.10 2.28
CA TYR A 172 -20.66 -3.27 2.93
C TYR A 172 -21.18 -4.72 2.98
N THR A 173 -20.39 -5.69 2.52
CA THR A 173 -20.75 -7.11 2.55
C THR A 173 -19.67 -7.90 3.23
#